data_AF-A0A377K1T5-F1
#
_entry.id   AF-A0A377K1T5-F1
#
_cell.length_a   1.000
_cell.length_b   1.000
_cell.length_c   1.000
_cell.angle_alpha   90.00
_cell.angle_beta   90.00
_cell.angle_gamma   90.00
#
_symmetry.space_group_name_H-M   'P 1'
#
loop_
_entity.id
_entity.type
_entity.pdbx_description
1 polymer ?
#
loop_
_entity_poly.entity_id
_entity_poly.type
_entity_poly.pdbx_seq_one_letter_code
_entity_poly.pdbx_strand_id
1 'polypeptide(L)'
;MGLRELPERWALVRRAVLPDKGKSHHTTTFGLLLLLLSWLAIWFGHTSVLALIIGILVLDLTVQGVHITNQTVIYRIHPDARNRLTAGYMTSYFIGGAAGSLISASAWQHGGWAGVCLAGATIALVNLLVWWRGFHRQEAAN
;
A
#
# COMPACT_ATOMS: atom_id res chain seq x y z
N MET A 1 -42.42 -21.84 0.28
CA MET A 1 -41.97 -21.04 1.45
C MET A 1 -40.48 -20.76 1.27
N GLY A 2 -40.06 -19.66 0.63
CA GLY A 2 -38.61 -19.36 0.54
C GLY A 2 -38.04 -18.51 -0.61
N LEU A 3 -38.83 -17.78 -1.41
CA LEU A 3 -38.29 -16.94 -2.52
C LEU A 3 -38.44 -15.43 -2.30
N ARG A 4 -39.00 -14.98 -1.16
CA ARG A 4 -39.20 -13.54 -0.87
C ARG A 4 -38.14 -12.91 0.04
N GLU A 5 -37.19 -13.69 0.56
CA GLU A 5 -36.17 -13.18 1.51
C GLU A 5 -34.84 -12.77 0.85
N LEU A 6 -34.70 -13.00 -0.45
CA LEU A 6 -33.50 -12.65 -1.20
C LEU A 6 -33.18 -11.14 -1.26
N PRO A 7 -34.14 -10.21 -1.45
CA PRO A 7 -33.80 -8.79 -1.61
C PRO A 7 -33.18 -8.17 -0.35
N GLU A 8 -33.57 -8.65 0.83
CA GLU A 8 -33.16 -8.11 2.12
C GLU A 8 -31.72 -8.52 2.47
N ARG A 9 -31.33 -9.75 2.12
CA ARG A 9 -29.95 -10.24 2.29
C ARG A 9 -28.96 -9.46 1.42
N TRP A 10 -29.35 -9.10 0.20
CA TRP A 10 -28.52 -8.24 -0.67
C TRP A 10 -28.41 -6.81 -0.14
N ALA A 11 -29.46 -6.28 0.50
CA ALA A 11 -29.43 -4.97 1.13
C ALA A 11 -28.51 -4.93 2.37
N LEU A 12 -28.48 -5.99 3.17
CA LEU A 12 -27.59 -6.12 4.33
C LEU A 12 -26.11 -6.29 3.92
N VAL A 13 -25.82 -7.12 2.91
CA VAL A 13 -24.47 -7.25 2.35
C VAL A 13 -24.01 -5.95 1.69
N ARG A 14 -24.90 -5.25 0.97
CA ARG A 14 -24.59 -3.94 0.37
C ARG A 14 -24.31 -2.87 1.42
N ARG A 15 -24.99 -2.89 2.57
CA ARG A 15 -24.71 -1.99 3.70
C ARG A 15 -23.42 -2.32 4.45
N ALA A 16 -23.11 -3.60 4.63
CA ALA A 16 -21.84 -4.03 5.24
C ALA A 16 -20.61 -3.72 4.36
N VAL A 17 -20.80 -3.60 3.04
CA VAL A 17 -19.75 -3.30 2.04
C VAL A 17 -19.64 -1.79 1.75
N LEU A 18 -20.23 -0.93 2.58
CA LEU A 18 -19.97 0.51 2.61
C LEU A 18 -18.86 0.84 3.61
N PRO A 19 -17.56 0.72 3.27
CA PRO A 19 -16.52 1.36 4.03
C PRO A 19 -16.70 2.87 3.92
N ASP A 20 -16.75 3.50 5.09
CA ASP A 20 -16.58 4.93 5.32
C ASP A 20 -15.54 5.52 4.37
N LYS A 21 -16.01 6.26 3.35
CA LYS A 21 -15.14 6.93 2.37
C LYS A 21 -14.16 7.91 3.04
N GLY A 22 -14.46 8.39 4.24
CA GLY A 22 -13.59 9.28 5.02
C GLY A 22 -12.46 8.59 5.79
N LYS A 23 -12.58 7.30 6.14
CA LYS A 23 -11.55 6.60 6.94
C LYS A 23 -10.41 6.01 6.09
N SER A 24 -10.70 5.70 4.82
CA SER A 24 -9.69 5.16 3.89
C SER A 24 -8.49 6.09 3.72
N HIS A 25 -8.69 7.41 3.82
CA HIS A 25 -7.62 8.39 3.66
C HIS A 25 -6.64 8.36 4.85
N HIS A 26 -7.16 8.31 6.08
CA HIS A 26 -6.33 8.23 7.29
C HIS A 26 -5.58 6.90 7.40
N THR A 27 -6.20 5.79 6.98
CA THR A 27 -5.56 4.47 6.98
C THR A 27 -4.35 4.44 6.04
N THR A 28 -4.44 5.04 4.85
CA THR A 28 -3.31 5.08 3.90
C THR A 28 -2.19 5.99 4.38
N THR A 29 -2.51 7.18 4.92
CA THR A 29 -1.48 8.08 5.49
C THR A 29 -0.78 7.43 6.69
N PHE A 30 -1.54 6.80 7.59
CA PHE A 30 -0.96 6.08 8.73
C PHE A 30 -0.07 4.91 8.27
N GLY A 31 -0.52 4.15 7.26
CA GLY A 31 0.30 3.10 6.65
C GLY A 31 1.60 3.65 6.06
N LEU A 32 1.56 4.74 5.30
CA LEU A 32 2.77 5.34 4.72
C LEU A 32 3.76 5.85 5.79
N LEU A 33 3.26 6.40 6.89
CA LEU A 33 4.11 6.79 8.03
C LEU A 33 4.72 5.56 8.71
N LEU A 34 3.93 4.49 8.88
CA LEU A 34 4.38 3.24 9.46
C LEU A 34 5.42 2.54 8.59
N LEU A 35 5.28 2.65 7.26
CA LEU A 35 6.27 2.20 6.27
C LEU A 35 7.57 2.99 6.38
N LEU A 36 7.50 4.31 6.57
CA LEU A 36 8.69 5.12 6.77
C LEU A 36 9.39 4.76 8.09
N LEU A 37 8.60 4.53 9.15
CA LEU A 37 9.10 4.14 10.46
C LEU A 37 9.72 2.74 10.47
N SER A 38 9.20 1.81 9.66
CA SER A 38 9.77 0.47 9.54
C SER A 38 11.15 0.49 8.90
N TRP A 39 11.40 1.36 7.91
CA TRP A 39 12.75 1.56 7.37
C TRP A 39 13.73 2.10 8.41
N LEU A 40 13.26 2.93 9.34
CA LEU A 40 14.07 3.43 10.46
C LEU A 40 14.36 2.30 11.47
N ALA A 41 13.41 1.41 11.73
CA ALA A 41 13.64 0.21 12.54
C ALA A 41 14.61 -0.78 11.88
N ILE A 42 14.51 -0.96 10.56
CA ILE A 42 15.43 -1.81 9.77
C ILE A 42 16.85 -1.22 9.78
N TRP A 43 17.02 0.10 9.79
CA TRP A 43 18.33 0.74 9.98
C TRP A 43 19.01 0.27 11.28
N PHE A 44 18.26 0.24 12.40
CA PHE A 44 18.74 -0.30 13.69
C PHE A 44 18.86 -1.84 13.73
N GLY A 45 18.52 -2.53 12.63
CA GLY A 45 18.69 -3.97 12.48
C GLY A 45 20.13 -4.45 12.61
N HIS A 46 21.12 -3.56 12.39
CA HIS A 46 22.53 -3.85 12.65
C HIS A 46 22.84 -4.06 14.15
N THR A 47 22.01 -3.53 15.04
CA THR A 47 22.15 -3.64 16.51
C THR A 47 21.24 -4.69 17.13
N SER A 48 20.07 -4.96 16.55
CA SER A 48 19.11 -5.92 17.10
C SER A 48 18.32 -6.63 16.00
N VAL A 49 18.53 -7.95 15.91
CA VAL A 49 17.78 -8.83 15.00
C VAL A 49 16.27 -8.79 15.30
N LEU A 50 15.89 -8.58 16.55
CA LEU A 50 14.49 -8.52 16.97
C LEU A 50 13.81 -7.25 16.42
N ALA A 51 14.51 -6.11 16.44
CA ALA A 51 14.03 -4.88 15.82
C ALA A 51 13.86 -5.03 14.30
N LEU A 52 14.77 -5.75 13.65
CA LEU A 52 14.70 -6.07 12.22
C LEU A 52 13.49 -6.95 11.88
N ILE A 53 13.23 -8.00 12.67
CA ILE A 53 12.05 -8.87 12.48
C ILE A 53 10.76 -8.05 12.60
N ILE A 54 10.63 -7.25 13.65
CA ILE A 54 9.44 -6.40 13.85
C ILE A 54 9.29 -5.41 12.69
N GLY A 55 10.38 -4.77 12.26
CA GLY A 55 10.38 -3.84 11.13
C GLY A 55 9.88 -4.48 9.84
N ILE A 56 10.36 -5.68 9.52
CA ILE A 56 9.94 -6.43 8.32
C ILE A 56 8.47 -6.83 8.40
N LEU A 57 8.00 -7.33 9.55
CA LEU A 57 6.60 -7.71 9.72
C LEU A 57 5.66 -6.51 9.56
N VAL A 58 6.02 -5.37 10.17
CA VAL A 58 5.25 -4.13 10.05
C VAL A 58 5.25 -3.62 8.61
N LEU A 59 6.39 -3.70 7.92
CA LEU A 59 6.51 -3.34 6.50
C LEU A 59 5.58 -4.21 5.65
N ASP A 60 5.61 -5.53 5.83
CA ASP A 60 4.80 -6.48 5.05
C ASP A 60 3.30 -6.25 5.26
N LEU A 61 2.85 -6.14 6.51
CA LEU A 61 1.46 -5.87 6.85
C LEU A 61 0.96 -4.55 6.25
N THR A 62 1.81 -3.53 6.27
CA THR A 62 1.49 -2.21 5.71
C THR A 62 1.36 -2.27 4.19
N VAL A 63 2.33 -2.90 3.52
CA VAL A 63 2.32 -3.04 2.06
C VAL A 63 1.11 -3.86 1.61
N GLN A 64 0.83 -4.98 2.26
CA GLN A 64 -0.33 -5.83 1.97
C GLN A 64 -1.64 -5.09 2.21
N GLY A 65 -1.75 -4.35 3.32
CA GLY A 65 -2.92 -3.53 3.63
C GLY A 65 -3.21 -2.50 2.54
N VAL A 66 -2.18 -1.71 2.16
CA VAL A 66 -2.30 -0.70 1.09
C VAL A 66 -2.64 -1.34 -0.25
N HIS A 67 -2.04 -2.49 -0.57
CA HIS A 67 -2.31 -3.23 -1.80
C HIS A 67 -3.78 -3.66 -1.89
N ILE A 68 -4.33 -4.27 -0.83
CA ILE A 68 -5.73 -4.71 -0.77
C ILE A 68 -6.69 -3.53 -0.88
N THR A 69 -6.41 -2.42 -0.17
CA THR A 69 -7.22 -1.20 -0.26
C THR A 69 -7.20 -0.63 -1.67
N ASN A 70 -6.01 -0.50 -2.29
CA ASN A 70 -5.87 0.02 -3.64
C ASN A 70 -6.61 -0.85 -4.67
N GLN A 71 -6.46 -2.17 -4.61
CA GLN A 71 -7.21 -3.09 -5.47
C GLN A 71 -8.73 -2.94 -5.30
N THR A 72 -9.20 -2.85 -4.05
CA THR A 72 -10.62 -2.72 -3.74
C THR A 72 -11.20 -1.42 -4.31
N VAL A 73 -10.46 -0.30 -4.22
CA VAL A 73 -10.89 0.99 -4.79
C VAL A 73 -10.89 0.95 -6.32
N ILE A 74 -9.81 0.47 -6.94
CA ILE A 74 -9.66 0.42 -8.41
C ILE A 74 -10.74 -0.46 -9.04
N TYR A 75 -11.00 -1.66 -8.49
CA TYR A 75 -11.99 -2.58 -9.04
C TYR A 75 -13.44 -2.12 -8.84
N ARG A 76 -13.71 -1.22 -7.87
CA ARG A 76 -15.04 -0.64 -7.68
C ARG A 76 -15.38 0.44 -8.70
N ILE A 77 -14.38 1.13 -9.28
CA ILE A 77 -14.59 2.25 -10.21
C ILE A 77 -14.99 1.75 -11.61
N HIS A 78 -14.41 0.64 -12.08
CA HIS A 78 -14.73 0.05 -13.39
C HIS A 78 -14.90 -1.47 -13.31
N PRO A 79 -16.06 -1.97 -12.82
CA PRO A 79 -16.33 -3.40 -12.71
C PRO A 79 -16.31 -4.13 -14.07
N ASP A 80 -16.68 -3.47 -15.16
CA ASP A 80 -16.72 -4.08 -16.51
C ASP A 80 -15.32 -4.27 -17.14
N ALA A 81 -14.32 -3.50 -16.72
CA ALA A 81 -12.95 -3.58 -17.23
C ALA A 81 -11.97 -4.26 -16.27
N ARG A 82 -12.50 -5.03 -15.29
CA ARG A 82 -11.74 -5.60 -14.19
C ARG A 82 -10.51 -6.39 -14.65
N ASN A 83 -10.65 -7.25 -15.68
CA ASN A 83 -9.54 -8.05 -16.20
C ASN A 83 -8.38 -7.20 -16.75
N ARG A 84 -8.70 -6.10 -17.45
CA ARG A 84 -7.69 -5.19 -18.03
C ARG A 84 -7.01 -4.35 -16.96
N LEU A 85 -7.77 -3.91 -15.94
CA LEU A 85 -7.23 -3.20 -14.78
C LEU A 85 -6.31 -4.09 -13.95
N THR A 86 -6.69 -5.35 -13.71
CA THR A 86 -5.84 -6.33 -13.02
C THR A 86 -4.52 -6.53 -13.77
N ALA A 87 -4.59 -6.72 -15.09
CA ALA A 87 -3.40 -6.88 -15.91
C ALA A 87 -2.48 -5.65 -15.82
N GLY A 88 -3.01 -4.43 -16.03
CA GLY A 88 -2.22 -3.20 -15.94
C GLY A 88 -1.63 -2.95 -14.55
N TYR A 89 -2.37 -3.27 -13.49
CA TYR A 89 -1.92 -3.18 -12.11
C TYR A 89 -0.78 -4.15 -11.82
N MET A 90 -0.92 -5.42 -12.21
CA MET A 90 0.13 -6.43 -12.03
C MET A 90 1.37 -6.12 -12.87
N THR A 91 1.23 -5.64 -14.11
CA THR A 91 2.36 -5.20 -14.92
C THR A 91 3.13 -4.07 -14.24
N SER A 92 2.43 -3.07 -13.71
CA SER A 92 3.06 -1.97 -12.96
C SER A 92 3.77 -2.49 -11.71
N TYR A 93 3.17 -3.44 -11.00
CA TYR A 93 3.77 -4.09 -9.84
C TYR A 93 5.06 -4.84 -10.19
N PHE A 94 5.06 -5.61 -11.28
CA PHE A 94 6.26 -6.32 -11.75
C PHE A 94 7.38 -5.36 -12.17
N ILE A 95 7.05 -4.29 -12.90
CA ILE A 95 8.03 -3.26 -13.28
C ILE A 95 8.61 -2.61 -12.03
N GLY A 96 7.77 -2.26 -11.06
CA GLY A 96 8.20 -1.72 -9.77
C GLY A 96 9.10 -2.68 -9.00
N GLY A 97 8.76 -3.98 -8.96
CA GLY A 97 9.57 -5.01 -8.32
C GLY A 97 10.94 -5.22 -8.98
N ALA A 98 10.98 -5.21 -10.33
CA ALA A 98 12.23 -5.30 -11.08
C ALA A 98 13.12 -4.07 -10.84
N ALA A 99 12.55 -2.86 -10.93
CA ALA A 99 13.28 -1.62 -10.63
C ALA A 99 13.77 -1.57 -9.18
N GLY A 100 12.92 -1.94 -8.23
CA GLY A 100 13.28 -2.02 -6.81
C GLY A 100 14.41 -3.02 -6.53
N SER A 101 14.42 -4.15 -7.23
CA SER A 101 15.50 -5.15 -7.10
C SER A 101 16.83 -4.61 -7.60
N LEU A 102 16.84 -3.91 -8.76
CA LEU A 102 18.04 -3.27 -9.29
C LEU A 102 18.55 -2.16 -8.36
N ILE A 103 17.64 -1.33 -7.83
CA ILE A 103 17.98 -0.26 -6.89
C ILE A 103 18.57 -0.85 -5.61
N SER A 104 17.95 -1.86 -5.00
CA SER A 104 18.48 -2.52 -3.80
C SER A 104 19.84 -3.18 -4.05
N ALA A 105 20.02 -3.88 -5.17
CA ALA A 105 21.28 -4.51 -5.52
C ALA A 105 22.40 -3.47 -5.70
N SER A 106 22.12 -2.36 -6.40
CA SER A 106 23.06 -1.25 -6.58
C SER A 106 23.39 -0.55 -5.26
N ALA A 107 22.37 -0.30 -4.43
CA ALA A 107 22.52 0.34 -3.14
C ALA A 107 23.36 -0.49 -2.16
N TRP A 108 23.23 -1.82 -2.20
CA TRP A 108 24.08 -2.73 -1.44
C TRP A 108 25.53 -2.65 -1.87
N GLN A 109 25.82 -2.57 -3.18
CA GLN A 109 27.19 -2.47 -3.67
C GLN A 109 27.90 -1.17 -3.26
N HIS A 110 27.18 -0.04 -3.22
CA HIS A 110 27.77 1.27 -2.92
C HIS A 110 27.76 1.63 -1.43
N GLY A 111 26.78 1.15 -0.67
CA GLY A 111 26.56 1.57 0.72
C GLY A 111 26.22 0.45 1.69
N GLY A 112 26.30 -0.82 1.27
CA GLY A 112 26.00 -1.98 2.10
C GLY A 112 24.61 -1.90 2.74
N TRP A 113 24.55 -2.21 4.04
CA TRP A 113 23.32 -2.17 4.83
C TRP A 113 22.65 -0.78 4.83
N ALA A 114 23.44 0.27 5.05
CA ALA A 114 22.98 1.64 5.08
C ALA A 114 22.42 2.10 3.73
N GLY A 115 23.09 1.70 2.64
CA GLY A 115 22.65 1.99 1.27
C GLY A 115 21.24 1.45 0.99
N VAL A 116 20.98 0.18 1.33
CA VAL A 116 19.66 -0.44 1.14
C VAL A 116 18.59 0.24 2.00
N CYS A 117 18.91 0.57 3.25
CA CYS A 117 17.97 1.26 4.13
C CYS A 117 17.62 2.67 3.60
N LEU A 118 18.61 3.42 3.09
CA LEU A 118 18.39 4.74 2.48
C LEU A 118 17.57 4.63 1.19
N ALA A 119 17.85 3.64 0.34
CA ALA A 119 17.08 3.40 -0.87
C ALA A 119 15.59 3.08 -0.53
N GLY A 120 15.37 2.25 0.47
CA GLY A 120 14.02 1.95 0.96
C GLY A 120 13.30 3.16 1.54
N ALA A 121 13.97 3.92 2.41
CA ALA A 121 13.43 5.12 3.04
C ALA A 121 13.11 6.22 2.01
N THR A 122 13.95 6.40 0.98
CA THR A 122 13.71 7.36 -0.10
C THR A 122 12.50 6.97 -0.94
N ILE A 123 12.34 5.69 -1.28
CA ILE A 123 11.13 5.20 -1.98
C ILE A 123 9.88 5.41 -1.13
N ALA A 124 9.94 5.09 0.17
CA ALA A 124 8.82 5.33 1.10
C ALA A 124 8.47 6.81 1.21
N LEU A 125 9.47 7.69 1.26
CA LEU A 125 9.29 9.15 1.30
C LEU A 125 8.66 9.67 0.00
N VAL A 126 9.13 9.21 -1.16
CA VAL A 126 8.53 9.57 -2.46
C VAL A 126 7.08 9.12 -2.52
N ASN A 127 6.76 7.92 -2.04
CA ASN A 127 5.38 7.43 -1.98
C ASN A 127 4.50 8.33 -1.09
N LEU A 128 4.99 8.72 0.09
CA LEU A 128 4.30 9.65 0.98
C LEU A 128 4.09 11.03 0.33
N LEU A 129 5.09 11.55 -0.39
CA LEU A 129 4.99 12.84 -1.09
C LEU A 129 3.99 12.80 -2.25
N VAL A 130 3.96 11.71 -3.02
CA VAL A 130 2.99 11.51 -4.11
C VAL A 130 1.57 11.43 -3.54
N TRP A 131 1.38 10.69 -2.45
CA TRP A 131 0.11 10.62 -1.75
C TRP A 131 -0.33 12.00 -1.23
N TRP A 132 0.56 12.73 -0.57
CA TRP A 132 0.30 14.09 -0.07
C TRP A 132 -0.10 15.03 -1.21
N ARG A 133 0.62 15.01 -2.34
CA ARG A 133 0.26 15.82 -3.52
C ARG A 133 -1.09 15.44 -4.11
N GLY A 134 -1.41 14.14 -4.12
CA GLY A 134 -2.72 13.64 -4.52
C GLY A 134 -3.84 14.11 -3.59
N PHE A 135 -3.55 14.24 -2.29
CA PHE A 135 -4.48 14.75 -1.29
C PHE A 135 -4.83 16.23 -1.51
N HIS A 136 -3.82 17.11 -1.67
CA HIS A 136 -4.08 18.53 -1.91
C HIS A 136 -4.85 18.82 -3.21
N ARG A 137 -4.73 17.94 -4.21
CA ARG A 137 -5.53 18.04 -5.44
C ARG A 137 -7.00 17.68 -5.23
N GLN A 138 -7.33 16.85 -4.25
CA GLN A 138 -8.72 16.51 -3.92
C GLN A 138 -9.38 17.61 -3.09
N GLU A 139 -8.65 18.25 -2.18
CA GLU A 139 -9.14 19.42 -1.43
C GLU A 139 -9.39 20.64 -2.33
N ALA A 140 -8.56 20.85 -3.36
CA ALA A 140 -8.72 21.97 -4.29
C ALA A 140 -9.86 21.78 -5.32
N ALA A 141 -10.44 20.58 -5.41
CA ALA A 141 -11.47 20.23 -6.38
C ALA A 141 -12.88 20.10 -5.76
N ASN A 142 -13.03 20.42 -4.47
CA ASN A 142 -14.26 20.30 -3.68
C ASN A 142 -14.62 21.67 -3.08
#